data_AF-A0A9E4X3B0-F1
#
_entry.id   AF-A0A9E4X3B0-F1
#
_cell.length_a   1.000
_cell.length_b   1.000
_cell.length_c   1.000
_cell.angle_alpha   90.00
_cell.angle_beta   90.00
_cell.angle_gamma   90.00
#
_symmetry.space_group_name_H-M   'P 1'
#
loop_
_entity.id
_entity.type
_entity.pdbx_description
1 polymer ?
#
loop_
_entity_poly.entity_id
_entity_poly.type
_entity_poly.pdbx_seq_one_letter_code
_entity_poly.pdbx_strand_id
1 'polypeptide(L)'
;MRLATRPTATVWLLLPLLAACSAAPEAQVPSPVPPTATQLPTPAPTPKPVPATVRLWASPALPAALFGPAQRVAQVGDLQVEWVEDPAQAEVRIEPSPDRPLTRWIYAVVAPFPTIEDQISLEELRRAWTSAESEIAFYLTDRVANELATLLGSEAKLQLASGERILDQVWEARNAYAIIPFEKLEPRWKVIRLDNRSPLDRD
;
A
#
# COMPACT_ATOMS: atom_id res chain seq x y z
N MET A 1 -26.47 -34.46 -62.52
CA MET A 1 -26.27 -33.52 -61.39
C MET A 1 -24.78 -33.50 -61.06
N ARG A 2 -24.23 -32.33 -60.77
CA ARG A 2 -22.79 -31.99 -60.78
C ARG A 2 -21.95 -32.63 -59.66
N LEU A 3 -20.62 -32.44 -59.84
CA LEU A 3 -19.47 -32.47 -58.90
C LEU A 3 -18.74 -33.82 -58.81
N ALA A 4 -17.56 -34.01 -59.41
CA ALA A 4 -16.25 -33.33 -59.31
C ALA A 4 -15.50 -33.65 -58.00
N THR A 5 -14.50 -34.53 -58.12
CA THR A 5 -13.39 -34.73 -57.18
C THR A 5 -12.12 -35.04 -58.00
N ARG A 6 -11.04 -34.30 -57.74
CA ARG A 6 -9.67 -34.60 -58.21
C ARG A 6 -8.83 -35.00 -57.00
N PRO A 7 -7.89 -35.95 -57.17
CA PRO A 7 -6.66 -35.89 -56.41
C PRO A 7 -5.38 -36.13 -57.25
N THR A 8 -4.35 -35.37 -56.88
CA THR A 8 -2.90 -35.66 -56.80
C THR A 8 -2.28 -36.80 -57.62
N ALA A 9 -1.17 -36.51 -58.31
CA ALA A 9 -0.08 -37.47 -58.51
C ALA A 9 1.28 -36.78 -58.75
N THR A 10 2.22 -37.18 -57.90
CA THR A 10 3.67 -36.94 -57.88
C THR A 10 4.36 -37.46 -59.14
N VAL A 11 5.40 -36.76 -59.62
CA VAL A 11 6.38 -37.31 -60.58
C VAL A 11 7.80 -37.01 -60.10
N TRP A 12 8.54 -38.09 -59.86
CA TRP A 12 9.98 -38.14 -59.64
C TRP A 12 10.71 -38.14 -61.00
N LEU A 13 11.85 -37.47 -61.09
CA LEU A 13 12.83 -37.72 -62.15
C LEU A 13 14.26 -37.60 -61.59
N LEU A 14 14.94 -38.76 -61.50
CA LEU A 14 16.40 -38.88 -61.36
C LEU A 14 17.06 -38.78 -62.75
N LEU A 15 18.24 -38.16 -62.85
CA LEU A 15 19.24 -38.38 -63.93
C LEU A 15 20.64 -37.87 -63.45
N PRO A 16 21.78 -38.27 -64.07
CA PRO A 16 22.87 -38.96 -63.37
C PRO A 16 24.24 -38.22 -63.47
N LEU A 17 25.25 -38.81 -62.83
CA LEU A 17 26.67 -38.46 -62.89
C LEU A 17 27.21 -38.33 -64.33
N LEU A 18 28.04 -37.31 -64.56
CA LEU A 18 29.15 -37.36 -65.51
C LEU A 18 30.34 -36.58 -64.94
N ALA A 19 31.42 -37.33 -64.68
CA ALA A 19 32.75 -36.81 -64.44
C ALA A 19 33.40 -36.42 -65.77
N ALA A 20 34.02 -35.24 -65.83
CA ALA A 20 35.06 -34.93 -66.80
C ALA A 20 35.96 -33.80 -66.27
N CYS A 21 37.24 -34.13 -66.09
CA CYS A 21 38.33 -33.19 -65.81
C CYS A 21 38.42 -32.11 -66.88
N SER A 22 38.60 -30.86 -66.46
CA SER A 22 39.10 -29.78 -67.32
C SER A 22 40.30 -29.12 -66.65
N ALA A 23 41.25 -28.74 -67.50
CA ALA A 23 42.63 -28.43 -67.20
C ALA A 23 42.83 -27.28 -66.21
N ALA A 24 43.89 -27.40 -65.39
CA ALA A 24 44.35 -26.37 -64.47
C ALA A 24 44.80 -25.12 -65.25
N PRO A 25 44.23 -23.93 -64.98
CA PRO A 25 44.79 -22.68 -65.44
C PRO A 25 45.97 -22.29 -64.56
N GLU A 26 47.02 -21.81 -65.23
CA GLU A 26 48.25 -21.28 -64.66
C GLU A 26 47.97 -20.20 -63.59
N ALA A 27 48.53 -20.37 -62.40
CA ALA A 27 48.33 -19.47 -61.28
C ALA A 27 49.00 -18.11 -61.56
N GLN A 28 48.19 -17.11 -61.90
CA GLN A 28 48.61 -15.72 -61.80
C GLN A 28 48.65 -15.35 -60.31
N VAL A 29 49.84 -15.00 -59.81
CA VAL A 29 50.03 -14.51 -58.44
C VAL A 29 49.30 -13.17 -58.30
N PRO A 30 48.22 -13.05 -57.51
CA PRO A 30 47.60 -11.75 -57.26
C PRO A 30 48.52 -10.92 -56.37
N SER A 31 48.70 -9.65 -56.73
CA SER A 31 49.35 -8.65 -55.88
C SER A 31 48.64 -8.56 -54.52
N PRO A 32 49.36 -8.33 -53.41
CA PRO A 32 48.74 -8.25 -52.09
C PRO A 32 47.78 -7.05 -52.05
N VAL A 33 46.49 -7.34 -51.87
CA VAL A 33 45.47 -6.34 -51.58
C VAL A 33 45.74 -5.81 -50.17
N PRO A 34 45.84 -4.48 -49.94
CA PRO A 34 45.99 -3.93 -48.59
C PRO A 34 44.80 -4.35 -47.72
N PRO A 35 45.00 -4.62 -46.42
CA PRO A 35 43.90 -5.03 -45.55
C PRO A 35 42.85 -3.92 -45.44
N THR A 36 41.64 -4.19 -45.93
CA THR A 36 40.47 -3.37 -45.67
C THR A 36 40.16 -3.47 -44.17
N ALA A 37 40.20 -2.33 -43.46
CA ALA A 37 39.79 -2.26 -42.06
C ALA A 37 38.34 -2.77 -41.92
N THR A 38 38.17 -3.91 -41.26
CA THR A 38 36.86 -4.40 -40.82
C THR A 38 36.33 -3.42 -39.76
N GLN A 39 35.26 -2.69 -40.07
CA GLN A 39 34.57 -1.89 -39.05
C GLN A 39 34.00 -2.85 -38.00
N LEU A 40 34.48 -2.75 -36.77
CA LEU A 40 33.91 -3.47 -35.64
C LEU A 40 32.48 -2.95 -35.43
N PRO A 41 31.47 -3.82 -35.28
CA PRO A 41 30.11 -3.36 -34.97
C PRO A 41 30.16 -2.52 -33.69
N THR A 42 29.73 -1.27 -33.78
CA THR A 42 29.57 -0.40 -32.62
C THR A 42 28.65 -1.10 -31.62
N PRO A 43 29.04 -1.25 -30.34
CA PRO A 43 28.16 -1.84 -29.35
C PRO A 43 26.87 -1.02 -29.27
N ALA A 44 25.72 -1.69 -29.42
CA ALA A 44 24.43 -1.06 -29.24
C ALA A 44 24.34 -0.50 -27.80
N PRO A 45 23.76 0.70 -27.60
CA PRO A 45 23.55 1.22 -26.25
C PRO A 45 22.74 0.20 -25.47
N THR A 46 23.30 -0.28 -24.35
CA THR A 46 22.58 -1.16 -23.43
C THR A 46 21.39 -0.38 -22.88
N PRO A 47 20.15 -0.88 -22.95
CA PRO A 47 19.02 -0.20 -22.36
C PRO A 47 19.30 0.01 -20.88
N LYS A 48 19.27 1.28 -20.45
CA LYS A 48 19.43 1.64 -19.03
C LYS A 48 18.23 1.05 -18.28
N PRO A 49 18.42 0.39 -17.12
CA PRO A 49 17.30 -0.07 -16.32
C PRO A 49 16.41 1.14 -15.99
N VAL A 50 15.14 1.08 -16.38
CA VAL A 50 14.15 2.06 -15.93
C VAL A 50 13.90 1.74 -14.45
N PRO A 51 14.06 2.71 -13.53
CA PRO A 51 13.74 2.47 -12.13
C PRO A 51 12.28 2.04 -12.01
N ALA A 52 12.02 0.97 -11.28
CA ALA A 52 10.66 0.50 -11.05
C ALA A 52 9.96 1.48 -10.08
N THR A 53 9.01 2.23 -10.61
CA THR A 53 8.11 3.07 -9.79
C THR A 53 7.05 2.18 -9.16
N VAL A 54 6.91 2.24 -7.84
CA VAL A 54 5.88 1.53 -7.08
C VAL A 54 4.80 2.53 -6.70
N ARG A 55 3.55 2.28 -7.12
CA ARG A 55 2.40 3.09 -6.73
C ARG A 55 1.85 2.66 -5.38
N LEU A 56 1.85 3.57 -4.42
CA LEU A 56 1.46 3.34 -3.04
C LEU A 56 0.22 4.16 -2.69
N TRP A 57 -0.73 3.52 -2.01
CA TRP A 57 -1.90 4.17 -1.43
C TRP A 57 -2.00 3.84 0.06
N ALA A 58 -2.43 4.82 0.84
CA ALA A 58 -2.67 4.68 2.27
C ALA A 58 -4.11 5.08 2.59
N SER A 59 -4.80 4.21 3.31
CA SER A 59 -6.19 4.41 3.67
C SER A 59 -6.37 5.67 4.54
N PRO A 60 -7.41 6.49 4.29
CA PRO A 60 -7.72 7.64 5.14
C PRO A 60 -8.15 7.25 6.56
N ALA A 61 -8.45 5.97 6.80
CA ALA A 61 -8.69 5.41 8.14
C ALA A 61 -7.41 5.17 8.96
N LEU A 62 -6.23 5.46 8.40
CA LEU A 62 -4.98 5.38 9.13
C LEU A 62 -4.74 6.63 9.99
N PRO A 63 -4.08 6.48 11.15
CA PRO A 63 -3.62 7.59 11.97
C PRO A 63 -2.80 8.61 11.17
N ALA A 64 -3.15 9.90 11.29
CA ALA A 64 -2.46 11.00 10.60
C ALA A 64 -0.92 10.98 10.79
N ALA A 65 -0.49 10.59 12.00
CA ALA A 65 0.91 10.54 12.38
C ALA A 65 1.73 9.53 11.56
N LEU A 66 1.10 8.58 10.85
CA LEU A 66 1.79 7.60 10.01
C LEU A 66 2.16 8.14 8.62
N PHE A 67 1.39 9.08 8.06
CA PHE A 67 1.59 9.53 6.69
C PHE A 67 2.91 10.28 6.50
N GLY A 68 3.26 11.20 7.41
CA GLY A 68 4.50 11.98 7.31
C GLY A 68 5.77 11.10 7.36
N PRO A 69 5.93 10.20 8.34
CA PRO A 69 7.00 9.21 8.36
C PRO A 69 7.01 8.31 7.13
N ALA A 70 5.84 7.81 6.68
CA ALA A 70 5.76 6.96 5.51
C ALA A 70 6.25 7.67 4.23
N GLN A 71 5.84 8.93 4.03
CA GLN A 71 6.30 9.75 2.90
C GLN A 71 7.81 9.98 2.94
N ARG A 72 8.41 10.16 4.12
CA ARG A 72 9.87 10.32 4.24
C ARG A 72 10.62 9.03 3.93
N VAL A 73 10.16 7.88 4.44
CA VAL A 73 10.79 6.58 4.16
C VAL A 73 10.77 6.28 2.66
N ALA A 74 9.67 6.62 1.99
CA ALA A 74 9.51 6.51 0.55
C ALA A 74 10.52 7.34 -0.27
N GLN A 75 11.20 8.32 0.33
CA GLN A 75 12.20 9.17 -0.34
C GLN A 75 13.66 8.74 -0.09
N VAL A 76 13.91 7.83 0.85
CA VAL A 76 15.28 7.47 1.29
C VAL A 76 15.83 6.26 0.55
N GLY A 77 15.00 5.45 -0.10
CA GLY A 77 15.41 4.24 -0.82
C GLY A 77 15.67 4.44 -2.31
N ASP A 78 16.27 3.42 -2.95
CA ASP A 78 16.40 3.33 -4.42
C ASP A 78 15.06 3.05 -5.13
N LEU A 79 14.01 2.75 -4.36
CA LEU A 79 12.65 2.55 -4.85
C LEU A 79 11.99 3.91 -5.08
N GLN A 80 11.57 4.16 -6.32
CA GLN A 80 10.74 5.33 -6.63
C GLN A 80 9.31 5.04 -6.20
N VAL A 81 8.82 5.74 -5.19
CA VAL A 81 7.45 5.57 -4.70
C VAL A 81 6.59 6.73 -5.19
N GLU A 82 5.50 6.40 -5.87
CA GLU A 82 4.47 7.35 -6.29
C GLU A 82 3.25 7.19 -5.38
N TRP A 83 2.85 8.26 -4.69
CA TRP A 83 1.64 8.26 -3.87
C TRP A 83 0.43 8.53 -4.76
N VAL A 84 -0.53 7.60 -4.76
CA VAL A 84 -1.79 7.74 -5.49
C VAL A 84 -2.94 7.94 -4.51
N GLU A 85 -3.98 8.65 -4.93
CA GLU A 85 -5.18 8.91 -4.11
C GLU A 85 -6.24 7.82 -4.26
N ASP A 86 -6.28 7.16 -5.42
CA ASP A 86 -7.23 6.09 -5.73
C ASP A 86 -6.62 4.71 -5.39
N PRO A 87 -7.23 3.90 -4.49
CA PRO A 87 -6.75 2.56 -4.18
C PRO A 87 -6.71 1.65 -5.41
N ALA A 88 -7.54 1.86 -6.43
CA ALA A 88 -7.55 1.06 -7.65
C ALA A 88 -6.29 1.23 -8.51
N GLN A 89 -5.59 2.36 -8.35
CA GLN A 89 -4.34 2.65 -9.07
C GLN A 89 -3.09 2.18 -8.31
N ALA A 90 -3.25 1.74 -7.06
CA ALA A 90 -2.17 1.36 -6.18
C ALA A 90 -1.75 -0.10 -6.38
N GLU A 91 -0.44 -0.33 -6.36
CA GLU A 91 0.17 -1.67 -6.31
C GLU A 91 0.35 -2.15 -4.88
N VAL A 92 0.64 -1.21 -3.96
CA VAL A 92 0.73 -1.46 -2.53
C VAL A 92 -0.33 -0.63 -1.80
N ARG A 93 -1.09 -1.28 -0.91
CA ARG A 93 -2.11 -0.63 -0.08
C ARG A 93 -1.77 -0.79 1.38
N ILE A 94 -1.82 0.32 2.12
CA ILE A 94 -1.68 0.34 3.57
C ILE A 94 -3.07 0.58 4.16
N GLU A 95 -3.57 -0.38 4.91
CA GLU A 95 -4.92 -0.40 5.46
C GLU A 95 -4.92 -0.92 6.91
N PRO A 96 -5.87 -0.50 7.76
CA PRO A 96 -6.11 -1.14 9.04
C PRO A 96 -6.44 -2.63 8.84
N SER A 97 -5.72 -3.52 9.52
CA SER A 97 -5.96 -4.97 9.45
C SER A 97 -5.68 -5.65 10.79
N PRO A 98 -6.55 -6.57 11.27
CA PRO A 98 -6.34 -7.31 12.50
C PRO A 98 -5.37 -8.50 12.33
N ASP A 99 -5.17 -9.02 11.12
CA ASP A 99 -4.53 -10.33 10.92
C ASP A 99 -3.00 -10.28 10.98
N ARG A 100 -2.40 -9.31 10.28
CA ARG A 100 -0.94 -9.14 10.18
C ARG A 100 -0.55 -7.67 10.18
N PRO A 101 -0.67 -6.97 11.32
CA PRO A 101 -0.37 -5.55 11.39
C PRO A 101 1.13 -5.31 11.22
N LEU A 102 1.50 -4.39 10.30
CA LEU A 102 2.87 -3.87 10.19
C LEU A 102 3.27 -3.05 11.42
N THR A 103 2.28 -2.39 12.03
CA THR A 103 2.41 -1.59 13.24
C THR A 103 1.08 -1.56 13.99
N ARG A 104 1.10 -1.20 15.27
CA ARG A 104 -0.09 -1.03 16.10
C ARG A 104 -0.24 0.43 16.47
N TRP A 105 -1.48 0.93 16.41
CA TRP A 105 -1.84 2.23 16.94
C TRP A 105 -2.78 2.04 18.13
N ILE A 106 -2.59 2.80 19.20
CA ILE A 106 -3.34 2.65 20.44
C ILE A 106 -4.18 3.90 20.67
N TYR A 107 -5.45 3.69 21.00
CA TYR A 107 -6.37 4.73 21.46
C TYR A 107 -6.71 4.46 22.91
N ALA A 108 -6.81 5.53 23.70
CA ALA A 108 -7.18 5.48 25.10
C ALA A 108 -8.58 6.08 25.29
N VAL A 109 -9.40 5.41 26.10
CA VAL A 109 -10.56 6.06 26.71
C VAL A 109 -10.06 6.82 27.92
N VAL A 110 -10.42 8.10 28.00
CA VAL A 110 -9.97 9.01 29.04
C VAL A 110 -11.15 9.76 29.63
N ALA A 111 -10.98 10.25 30.85
CA ALA A 111 -11.91 11.17 31.50
C ALA A 111 -11.11 12.25 32.26
N PRO A 112 -11.74 13.32 32.73
CA PRO A 112 -11.10 14.28 33.62
C PRO A 112 -10.56 13.56 34.87
N PHE A 113 -9.44 14.04 35.41
CA PHE A 113 -8.83 13.43 36.60
C PHE A 113 -9.78 13.23 37.80
N PRO A 114 -10.74 14.14 38.08
CA PRO A 114 -11.68 13.98 39.20
C PRO A 114 -12.75 12.89 39.01
N THR A 115 -12.83 12.23 37.85
CA THR A 115 -13.82 11.17 37.62
C THR A 115 -13.64 10.03 38.61
N ILE A 116 -14.73 9.60 39.26
CA ILE A 116 -14.70 8.52 40.26
C ILE A 116 -14.54 7.16 39.58
N GLU A 117 -15.32 6.92 38.53
CA GLU A 117 -15.27 5.66 37.77
C GLU A 117 -13.88 5.46 37.15
N ASP A 118 -13.39 4.23 37.20
CA ASP A 118 -12.05 3.83 36.72
C ASP A 118 -12.13 2.93 35.50
N GLN A 119 -13.30 2.40 35.19
CA GLN A 119 -13.49 1.43 34.11
C GLN A 119 -14.86 1.55 33.44
N ILE A 120 -14.90 1.17 32.17
CA ILE A 120 -16.14 0.94 31.43
C ILE A 120 -16.00 -0.36 30.63
N SER A 121 -17.12 -0.93 30.22
CA SER A 121 -17.13 -2.07 29.31
C SER A 121 -16.98 -1.66 27.84
N LEU A 122 -16.43 -2.55 27.02
CA LEU A 122 -16.43 -2.35 25.56
C LEU A 122 -17.85 -2.32 24.99
N GLU A 123 -18.78 -3.04 25.64
CA GLU A 123 -20.19 -3.03 25.25
C GLU A 123 -20.85 -1.66 25.48
N GLU A 124 -20.58 -1.00 26.61
CA GLU A 124 -21.04 0.38 26.86
C GLU A 124 -20.49 1.35 25.83
N LEU A 125 -19.19 1.25 25.53
CA LEU A 125 -18.58 2.07 24.48
C LEU A 125 -19.24 1.83 23.11
N ARG A 126 -19.51 0.58 22.74
CA ARG A 126 -20.20 0.24 21.48
C ARG A 126 -21.65 0.73 21.43
N ARG A 127 -22.37 0.65 22.55
CA ARG A 127 -23.73 1.20 22.67
C ARG A 127 -23.71 2.71 22.48
N ALA A 128 -22.79 3.42 23.14
CA ALA A 128 -22.61 4.85 22.93
C ALA A 128 -22.23 5.18 21.48
N TRP A 129 -21.35 4.39 20.86
CA TRP A 129 -20.95 4.57 19.46
C TRP A 129 -22.15 4.52 18.50
N THR A 130 -23.07 3.58 18.71
CA THR A 130 -24.17 3.28 17.79
C THR A 130 -25.49 3.98 18.14
N SER A 131 -25.64 4.47 19.37
CA SER A 131 -26.85 5.13 19.87
C SER A 131 -26.51 6.44 20.57
N ALA A 132 -27.23 7.51 20.20
CA ALA A 132 -27.13 8.82 20.86
C ALA A 132 -27.80 8.85 22.24
N GLU A 133 -28.47 7.77 22.65
CA GLU A 133 -29.24 7.67 23.91
C GLU A 133 -28.40 7.14 25.10
N SER A 134 -27.07 7.09 24.95
CA SER A 134 -26.19 6.76 26.06
C SER A 134 -26.27 7.83 27.15
N GLU A 135 -26.50 7.41 28.40
CA GLU A 135 -26.40 8.30 29.58
C GLU A 135 -24.97 8.83 29.79
N ILE A 136 -23.99 8.16 29.18
CA ILE A 136 -22.58 8.52 29.20
C ILE A 136 -22.23 9.27 27.91
N ALA A 137 -21.76 10.52 28.05
CA ALA A 137 -21.25 11.30 26.93
C ALA A 137 -19.82 10.89 26.57
N PHE A 138 -19.58 10.60 25.30
CA PHE A 138 -18.23 10.43 24.76
C PHE A 138 -17.92 11.52 23.73
N TYR A 139 -16.71 12.06 23.84
CA TYR A 139 -16.15 13.02 22.91
C TYR A 139 -15.02 12.40 22.09
N LEU A 140 -14.94 12.76 20.82
CA LEU A 140 -13.77 12.48 20.00
C LEU A 140 -13.69 13.49 18.86
N THR A 141 -12.55 13.51 18.18
CA THR A 141 -12.40 14.33 16.97
C THR A 141 -12.95 13.61 15.75
N ASP A 142 -13.34 14.37 14.71
CA ASP A 142 -13.74 13.81 13.41
C ASP A 142 -12.71 12.82 12.86
N ARG A 143 -11.43 13.11 13.10
CA ARG A 143 -10.32 12.26 12.68
C ARG A 143 -10.35 10.89 13.38
N VAL A 144 -10.46 10.89 14.71
CA VAL A 144 -10.55 9.64 15.48
C VAL A 144 -11.81 8.86 15.10
N ALA A 145 -12.90 9.55 14.74
CA ALA A 145 -14.14 8.92 14.31
C ALA A 145 -13.92 8.11 13.03
N ASN A 146 -13.27 8.72 12.05
CA ASN A 146 -12.92 8.08 10.77
C ASN A 146 -11.91 6.94 10.94
N GLU A 147 -10.92 7.10 11.83
CA GLU A 147 -9.90 6.07 12.10
C GLU A 147 -10.53 4.82 12.75
N LEU A 148 -11.46 5.01 13.68
CA LEU A 148 -12.13 3.91 14.39
C LEU A 148 -13.36 3.34 13.66
N ALA A 149 -13.83 4.00 12.59
CA ALA A 149 -14.99 3.58 11.81
C ALA A 149 -14.89 2.14 11.29
N THR A 150 -13.68 1.69 10.94
CA THR A 150 -13.42 0.32 10.48
C THR A 150 -13.59 -0.73 11.58
N LEU A 151 -13.41 -0.36 12.84
CA LEU A 151 -13.47 -1.26 14.01
C LEU A 151 -14.83 -1.21 14.71
N LEU A 152 -15.46 -0.04 14.76
CA LEU A 152 -16.70 0.20 15.53
C LEU A 152 -17.92 0.48 14.66
N GLY A 153 -17.74 0.64 13.34
CA GLY A 153 -18.79 1.00 12.38
C GLY A 153 -18.73 2.48 11.98
N SER A 154 -19.22 2.78 10.79
CA SER A 154 -19.07 4.10 10.13
C SER A 154 -19.86 5.25 10.75
N GLU A 155 -20.88 4.96 11.56
CA GLU A 155 -21.78 5.98 12.11
C GLU A 155 -21.55 6.19 13.61
N ALA A 156 -20.49 6.92 13.96
CA ALA A 156 -20.30 7.35 15.35
C ALA A 156 -21.38 8.37 15.73
N LYS A 157 -22.23 8.05 16.70
CA LYS A 157 -23.23 8.98 17.27
C LYS A 157 -22.73 9.76 18.48
N LEU A 158 -21.41 9.88 18.58
CA LEU A 158 -20.71 10.52 19.69
C LEU A 158 -20.54 12.03 19.45
N GLN A 159 -20.15 12.76 20.49
CA GLN A 159 -19.99 14.20 20.42
C GLN A 159 -18.65 14.55 19.74
N LEU A 160 -18.73 15.37 18.70
CA LEU A 160 -17.55 15.84 17.99
C LEU A 160 -16.93 17.02 18.73
N ALA A 161 -15.67 16.85 19.11
CA ALA A 161 -14.85 17.85 19.75
C ALA A 161 -13.84 18.44 18.77
N SER A 162 -13.53 19.72 18.95
CA SER A 162 -12.34 20.28 18.30
C SER A 162 -11.09 19.69 18.96
N GLY A 163 -10.12 19.25 18.16
CA GLY A 163 -8.95 18.51 18.68
C GLY A 163 -8.19 19.21 19.81
N GLU A 164 -8.03 20.54 19.73
CA GLU A 164 -7.34 21.32 20.76
C GLU A 164 -8.25 21.64 21.97
N ARG A 165 -9.57 21.50 21.84
CA ARG A 165 -10.55 21.83 22.89
C ARG A 165 -11.18 20.62 23.56
N ILE A 166 -10.91 19.41 23.06
CA ILE A 166 -11.52 18.18 23.58
C ILE A 166 -11.34 18.04 25.09
N LEU A 167 -10.18 18.42 25.61
CA LEU A 167 -9.91 18.44 27.04
C LEU A 167 -10.88 19.36 27.77
N ASP A 168 -10.90 20.64 27.41
CA ASP A 168 -11.74 21.63 28.10
C ASP A 168 -13.23 21.27 27.99
N GLN A 169 -13.69 20.78 26.82
CA GLN A 169 -15.08 20.36 26.61
C GLN A 169 -15.47 19.18 27.51
N VAL A 170 -14.61 18.18 27.65
CA VAL A 170 -14.86 17.02 28.51
C VAL A 170 -14.82 17.41 29.99
N TRP A 171 -13.93 18.32 30.38
CA TRP A 171 -13.87 18.87 31.73
C TRP A 171 -15.13 19.67 32.10
N GLU A 172 -15.68 20.45 31.16
CA GLU A 172 -16.93 21.20 31.36
C GLU A 172 -18.15 20.29 31.51
N ALA A 173 -18.19 19.17 30.78
CA ALA A 173 -19.30 18.22 30.82
C ALA A 173 -19.40 17.40 32.13
N ARG A 174 -18.35 17.41 32.96
CA ARG A 174 -18.18 16.73 34.27
C ARG A 174 -18.33 15.20 34.32
N ASN A 175 -19.29 14.62 33.62
CA ASN A 175 -19.52 13.18 33.51
C ASN A 175 -19.39 12.73 32.05
N ALA A 176 -18.21 12.96 31.49
CA ALA A 176 -17.92 12.66 30.10
C ALA A 176 -16.57 11.98 29.95
N TYR A 177 -16.48 11.19 28.89
CA TYR A 177 -15.28 10.50 28.47
C TYR A 177 -14.82 11.06 27.12
N ALA A 178 -13.57 10.82 26.77
CA ALA A 178 -13.06 11.04 25.45
C ALA A 178 -12.30 9.83 24.93
N ILE A 179 -12.23 9.72 23.61
CA ILE A 179 -11.36 8.76 22.92
C ILE A 179 -10.27 9.56 22.22
N ILE A 180 -9.02 9.33 22.61
CA ILE A 180 -7.86 10.04 22.06
C ILE A 180 -6.76 9.07 21.62
N PRO A 181 -5.93 9.43 20.63
CA PRO A 181 -4.69 8.69 20.37
C PRO A 181 -3.80 8.67 21.61
N PHE A 182 -3.14 7.54 21.87
CA PHE A 182 -2.28 7.38 23.04
C PHE A 182 -1.18 8.47 23.12
N GLU A 183 -0.66 8.90 21.97
CA GLU A 183 0.37 9.93 21.86
C GLU A 183 -0.11 11.34 22.26
N LYS A 184 -1.43 11.52 22.41
CA LYS A 184 -2.06 12.77 22.86
C LYS A 184 -2.42 12.75 24.35
N LEU A 185 -2.05 11.69 25.08
CA LEU A 185 -2.21 11.66 26.52
C LEU A 185 -1.35 12.74 27.18
N GLU A 186 -1.96 13.44 28.13
CA GLU A 186 -1.34 14.47 28.96
C GLU A 186 -1.81 14.33 30.42
N PRO A 187 -1.09 14.88 31.41
CA PRO A 187 -1.35 14.60 32.83
C PRO A 187 -2.73 15.00 33.35
N ARG A 188 -3.48 15.84 32.61
CA ARG A 188 -4.85 16.24 32.98
C ARG A 188 -5.88 15.16 32.67
N TRP A 189 -5.51 14.11 31.92
CA TRP A 189 -6.34 12.96 31.64
C TRP A 189 -6.15 11.85 32.67
N LYS A 190 -7.26 11.24 33.05
CA LYS A 190 -7.29 9.93 33.69
C LYS A 190 -7.63 8.89 32.64
N VAL A 191 -6.77 7.89 32.48
CA VAL A 191 -7.03 6.75 31.57
C VAL A 191 -8.04 5.83 32.22
N ILE A 192 -9.10 5.52 31.48
CA ILE A 192 -10.21 4.66 31.90
C ILE A 192 -10.00 3.28 31.30
N ARG A 193 -10.11 2.25 32.13
CA ARG A 193 -9.91 0.87 31.70
C ARG A 193 -11.09 0.41 30.84
N LEU A 194 -10.81 -0.31 29.77
CA LEU A 194 -11.83 -0.98 28.95
C LEU A 194 -11.79 -2.48 29.25
N ASP A 195 -12.90 -3.04 29.75
CA ASP A 195 -12.98 -4.45 30.16
C ASP A 195 -11.78 -4.89 31.02
N ASN A 196 -11.43 -4.05 32.00
CA ASN A 196 -10.28 -4.21 32.88
C ASN A 196 -8.90 -4.28 32.17
N ARG A 197 -8.75 -3.64 30.99
CA ARG A 197 -7.47 -3.43 30.30
C ARG A 197 -7.15 -1.96 30.16
N SER A 198 -5.88 -1.59 30.32
CA SER A 198 -5.39 -0.23 30.09
C SER A 198 -4.18 -0.22 29.16
N PRO A 199 -4.07 0.79 28.28
CA PRO A 199 -2.83 1.10 27.56
C PRO A 199 -1.60 1.35 28.46
N LEU A 200 -1.83 1.62 29.76
CA LEU A 200 -0.77 1.86 30.74
C LEU A 200 -0.39 0.60 31.53
N ASP A 201 -1.07 -0.53 31.31
CA ASP A 201 -0.68 -1.79 31.93
C ASP A 201 0.67 -2.24 31.37
N ARG A 202 1.50 -2.86 32.21
CA ARG A 202 2.73 -3.50 31.76
C ARG A 202 2.36 -4.86 31.16
N ASP A 203 2.99 -5.18 30.03
CA ASP A 203 2.95 -6.52 29.43
C ASP A 203 3.58 -7.58 30.35
#